data_AF-A0A2N5ICL5-F1
#
_entry.id   AF-A0A2N5ICL5-F1
#
_cell.length_a   1.000
_cell.length_b   1.000
_cell.length_c   1.000
_cell.angle_alpha   90.00
_cell.angle_beta   90.00
_cell.angle_gamma   90.00
#
_symmetry.space_group_name_H-M   'P 1'
#
loop_
_entity.id
_entity.type
_entity.pdbx_description
1 polymer ?
#
loop_
_entity_poly.entity_id
_entity_poly.type
_entity_poly.pdbx_seq_one_letter_code
_entity_poly.pdbx_strand_id
1 'polypeptide(L)'
;MAKPPVTPLKTEDGKEMSYFEMLVRMSYVYLKKDGINLNFAGYTDTLIDYANMQEHEVEKAWRLTKELNAWSEYFSSIANLIQKVYLDAETDKIEVQATSSIEADSVKVANGERLSNKDPRVIDARKKRNTLKAFHDELEAKIKFLERGYYHCKATCEWANKSTPSPMSSQQPQR
;
A
#
# COMPACT_ATOMS: atom_id res chain seq x y z
N MET A 1 25.39 14.70 9.41
CA MET A 1 24.34 13.92 10.11
C MET A 1 23.13 13.86 9.21
N ALA A 2 22.67 12.66 8.84
CA ALA A 2 21.42 12.52 8.11
C ALA A 2 20.29 13.00 9.02
N LYS A 3 19.64 14.12 8.66
CA LYS A 3 18.44 14.56 9.36
C LYS A 3 17.31 13.64 8.91
N PRO A 4 16.53 13.05 9.83
CA PRO A 4 15.37 12.28 9.44
C PRO A 4 14.43 13.18 8.60
N PRO A 5 13.75 12.63 7.58
CA PRO A 5 12.75 13.39 6.84
C PRO A 5 11.69 13.90 7.83
N VAL A 6 11.32 15.17 7.69
CA VAL A 6 10.31 15.79 8.54
C VAL A 6 8.99 15.11 8.23
N THR A 7 8.47 14.34 9.17
CA THR A 7 7.10 13.83 9.14
C THR A 7 6.16 14.91 9.71
N PRO A 8 4.99 15.14 9.10
CA PRO A 8 4.50 14.57 7.84
C PRO A 8 5.15 15.22 6.60
N LEU A 9 5.13 14.51 5.48
CA LEU A 9 5.45 15.12 4.18
C LEU A 9 4.43 16.22 3.91
N LYS A 10 4.83 17.32 3.28
CA LYS A 10 3.94 18.43 2.96
C LYS A 10 3.73 18.51 1.45
N THR A 11 2.49 18.78 1.02
CA THR A 11 2.20 19.14 -0.37
C THR A 11 2.82 20.49 -0.73
N GLU A 12 2.81 20.85 -2.01
CA GLU A 12 3.17 22.20 -2.47
C GLU A 12 2.33 23.29 -1.77
N ASP A 13 1.09 22.96 -1.40
CA ASP A 13 0.18 23.80 -0.62
C ASP A 13 0.40 23.75 0.90
N GLY A 14 1.43 23.05 1.38
CA GLY A 14 1.76 22.93 2.80
C GLY A 14 0.90 21.96 3.60
N LYS A 15 -0.02 21.22 2.96
CA LYS A 15 -0.89 20.24 3.64
C LYS A 15 -0.12 18.97 3.98
N GLU A 16 -0.33 18.47 5.19
CA GLU A 16 0.25 17.20 5.63
C GLU A 16 -0.25 16.03 4.77
N MET A 17 0.69 15.14 4.44
CA MET A 17 0.49 13.99 3.57
C MET A 17 1.32 12.82 4.08
N SER A 18 0.70 11.64 4.09
CA SER A 18 1.38 10.38 4.36
C SER A 18 2.21 9.92 3.15
N TYR A 19 3.23 9.10 3.40
CA TYR A 19 4.01 8.49 2.33
C TYR A 19 3.16 7.68 1.34
N PHE A 20 2.13 6.98 1.85
CA PHE A 20 1.17 6.26 1.03
C PHE A 20 0.41 7.18 0.07
N GLU A 21 -0.16 8.29 0.56
CA GLU A 21 -0.88 9.25 -0.29
C GLU A 21 0.02 9.89 -1.35
N MET A 22 1.29 10.15 -1.01
CA MET A 22 2.27 10.62 -1.98
C MET A 22 2.47 9.60 -3.11
N LEU A 23 2.67 8.33 -2.77
CA LEU A 23 2.83 7.26 -3.77
C LEU A 23 1.58 7.06 -4.62
N VAL A 24 0.37 7.17 -4.04
CA VAL A 24 -0.90 7.13 -4.78
C VAL A 24 -0.95 8.27 -5.82
N ARG A 25 -0.57 9.50 -5.44
CA ARG A 25 -0.56 10.63 -6.38
C ARG A 25 0.47 10.44 -7.50
N MET A 26 1.67 9.98 -7.15
CA MET A 26 2.74 9.76 -8.13
C MET A 26 2.39 8.62 -9.09
N SER A 27 1.80 7.53 -8.59
CA SER A 27 1.42 6.37 -9.42
C SER A 27 0.24 6.68 -10.33
N TYR A 28 -0.70 7.53 -9.91
CA TYR A 28 -1.87 7.92 -10.69
C TYR A 28 -1.52 8.44 -12.09
N VAL A 29 -0.43 9.21 -12.23
CA VAL A 29 0.05 9.74 -13.52
C VAL A 29 0.32 8.63 -14.54
N TYR A 30 0.77 7.46 -14.07
CA TYR A 30 1.07 6.32 -14.92
C TYR A 30 -0.16 5.43 -15.10
N LEU A 31 -0.91 5.17 -14.03
CA LEU A 31 -2.06 4.26 -14.03
C LEU A 31 -3.25 4.77 -14.86
N LYS A 32 -3.44 6.09 -14.89
CA LYS A 32 -4.52 6.70 -15.69
C LYS A 32 -4.41 6.37 -17.18
N LYS A 33 -3.18 6.18 -17.69
CA LYS A 33 -2.94 5.82 -19.09
C LYS A 33 -3.46 4.43 -19.43
N ASP A 34 -3.49 3.54 -18.44
CA ASP A 34 -3.97 2.17 -18.57
C ASP A 34 -5.46 2.05 -18.18
N GLY A 35 -6.15 3.18 -17.97
CA GLY A 35 -7.56 3.20 -17.55
C GLY A 35 -7.80 2.74 -16.11
N ILE A 36 -6.74 2.62 -15.30
CA ILE A 36 -6.83 2.15 -13.92
C ILE A 36 -7.17 3.32 -13.00
N ASN A 37 -8.26 3.19 -12.26
CA ASN A 37 -8.67 4.17 -11.24
C ASN A 37 -8.74 3.49 -9.87
N LEU A 38 -8.03 4.06 -8.90
CA LEU A 38 -7.94 3.53 -7.55
C LEU A 38 -8.80 4.39 -6.61
N ASN A 39 -9.46 3.75 -5.65
CA ASN A 39 -10.30 4.45 -4.68
C ASN A 39 -9.93 4.02 -3.26
N PHE A 40 -9.44 4.98 -2.48
CA PHE A 40 -9.07 4.77 -1.08
C PHE A 40 -9.99 5.54 -0.11
N ALA A 41 -11.17 5.97 -0.57
CA ALA A 41 -12.16 6.63 0.28
C ALA A 41 -12.55 5.72 1.46
N GLY A 42 -12.54 6.27 2.67
CA GLY A 42 -12.84 5.53 3.91
C GLY A 42 -11.67 4.77 4.51
N TYR A 43 -10.53 4.62 3.80
CA TYR A 43 -9.37 3.89 4.34
C TYR A 43 -8.81 4.56 5.60
N THR A 44 -8.60 5.87 5.53
CA THR A 44 -8.10 6.65 6.67
C THR A 44 -9.05 6.59 7.85
N ASP A 45 -10.36 6.61 7.60
CA ASP A 45 -11.37 6.55 8.65
C ASP A 45 -11.33 5.19 9.37
N THR A 46 -11.24 4.08 8.63
CA THR A 46 -11.04 2.74 9.21
C THR A 46 -9.76 2.68 10.06
N LEU A 47 -8.66 3.30 9.62
CA LEU A 47 -7.41 3.33 10.39
C LEU A 47 -7.53 4.14 11.69
N ILE A 48 -8.23 5.28 11.64
CA ILE A 48 -8.49 6.12 12.82
C ILE A 48 -9.37 5.35 13.81
N ASP A 49 -10.43 4.70 13.32
CA ASP A 49 -11.33 3.88 14.14
C ASP A 49 -10.56 2.74 14.82
N TYR A 50 -9.68 2.07 14.08
CA TYR A 50 -8.81 1.02 14.61
C TYR A 50 -7.82 1.54 15.66
N ALA A 51 -7.15 2.66 15.39
CA ALA A 51 -6.18 3.25 16.32
C ALA A 51 -6.83 3.71 17.64
N ASN A 52 -8.10 4.11 17.58
CA ASN A 52 -8.85 4.58 18.75
C ASN A 52 -9.68 3.49 19.43
N MET A 53 -9.64 2.25 18.95
CA MET A 53 -10.39 1.13 19.52
C MET A 53 -9.90 0.80 20.94
N GLN A 54 -10.83 0.72 21.89
CA GLN A 54 -10.55 0.28 23.25
C GLN A 54 -10.91 -1.21 23.45
N GLU A 55 -10.27 -1.87 24.40
CA GLU A 55 -10.41 -3.31 24.63
C GLU A 55 -11.84 -3.77 24.98
N HIS A 56 -12.65 -2.88 25.56
CA HIS A 56 -14.03 -3.16 25.96
C HIS A 56 -15.04 -2.91 24.83
N GLU A 57 -14.64 -2.32 23.70
CA GLU A 57 -15.52 -2.01 22.56
C GLU A 57 -15.70 -3.22 21.62
N VAL A 58 -16.26 -4.32 22.12
CA VAL A 58 -16.34 -5.61 21.38
C VAL A 58 -17.07 -5.49 20.04
N GLU A 59 -18.19 -4.75 19.99
CA GLU A 59 -18.95 -4.57 18.75
C GLU A 59 -18.14 -3.81 17.69
N LYS A 60 -17.38 -2.80 18.11
CA LYS A 60 -16.49 -2.03 17.24
C LYS A 60 -15.34 -2.89 16.74
N ALA A 61 -14.72 -3.69 17.61
CA ALA A 61 -13.69 -4.67 17.23
C ALA A 61 -14.22 -5.67 16.19
N TRP A 62 -15.46 -6.16 16.36
CA TRP A 62 -16.09 -7.06 15.40
C TRP A 62 -16.34 -6.40 14.04
N ARG A 63 -16.82 -5.15 14.03
CA ARG A 63 -16.98 -4.37 12.78
C ARG A 63 -15.64 -4.17 12.08
N LEU A 64 -14.64 -3.70 12.83
CA LEU A 64 -13.29 -3.44 12.31
C LEU A 64 -12.62 -4.70 11.76
N THR A 65 -12.89 -5.87 12.34
CA THR A 65 -12.42 -7.14 11.80
C THR A 65 -12.86 -7.31 10.34
N LYS A 66 -14.13 -7.02 10.03
CA LYS A 66 -14.66 -7.13 8.66
C LYS A 66 -14.07 -6.08 7.73
N GLU A 67 -14.00 -4.83 8.19
CA GLU A 67 -13.46 -3.71 7.40
C GLU A 67 -11.98 -3.91 7.07
N LEU A 68 -11.15 -4.29 8.05
CA LEU A 68 -9.72 -4.53 7.85
C LEU A 68 -9.47 -5.71 6.91
N ASN A 69 -10.28 -6.76 6.99
CA ASN A 69 -10.20 -7.88 6.04
C ASN A 69 -10.56 -7.44 4.61
N ALA A 70 -11.66 -6.70 4.45
CA ALA A 70 -12.08 -6.18 3.14
C ALA A 70 -11.02 -5.24 2.54
N TRP A 71 -10.42 -4.36 3.35
CA TRP A 71 -9.29 -3.55 2.91
C TRP A 71 -8.08 -4.39 2.54
N SER A 72 -7.76 -5.45 3.29
CA SER A 72 -6.65 -6.35 2.95
C SER A 72 -6.84 -7.02 1.59
N GLU A 73 -8.04 -7.51 1.31
CA GLU A 73 -8.41 -8.10 0.01
C GLU A 73 -8.34 -7.07 -1.13
N TYR A 74 -8.85 -5.86 -0.89
CA TYR A 74 -8.78 -4.77 -1.87
C TYR A 74 -7.33 -4.38 -2.18
N PHE A 75 -6.51 -4.18 -1.15
CA PHE A 75 -5.09 -3.85 -1.32
C PHE A 75 -4.34 -4.99 -2.01
N SER A 76 -4.65 -6.25 -1.73
CA SER A 76 -4.07 -7.42 -2.41
C SER A 76 -4.41 -7.43 -3.90
N SER A 77 -5.65 -7.12 -4.25
CA SER A 77 -6.10 -7.04 -5.64
C SER A 77 -5.40 -5.91 -6.39
N ILE A 78 -5.26 -4.74 -5.77
CA ILE A 78 -4.50 -3.63 -6.35
C ILE A 78 -3.02 -3.99 -6.45
N ALA A 79 -2.41 -4.59 -5.44
CA ALA A 79 -1.00 -4.95 -5.45
C ALA A 79 -0.68 -5.84 -6.67
N ASN A 80 -1.48 -6.88 -6.92
CA ASN A 80 -1.32 -7.74 -8.10
C ASN A 80 -1.42 -6.95 -9.42
N LEU A 81 -2.38 -6.03 -9.53
CA LEU A 81 -2.53 -5.18 -10.71
C LEU A 81 -1.31 -4.26 -10.90
N ILE A 82 -0.87 -3.58 -9.83
CA ILE A 82 0.30 -2.72 -9.86
C ILE A 82 1.57 -3.52 -10.16
N GLN A 83 1.68 -4.75 -9.67
CA GLN A 83 2.79 -5.65 -9.96
C GLN A 83 2.90 -5.90 -11.46
N LYS A 84 1.78 -6.19 -12.14
CA LYS A 84 1.76 -6.38 -13.58
C LYS A 84 2.23 -5.12 -14.31
N VAL A 85 1.66 -3.95 -13.97
CA VAL A 85 2.04 -2.68 -14.62
C VAL A 85 3.51 -2.32 -14.34
N TYR A 86 4.02 -2.64 -13.16
CA TYR A 86 5.42 -2.51 -12.79
C TYR A 86 6.34 -3.38 -13.65
N LEU A 87 5.99 -4.65 -13.87
CA LEU A 87 6.78 -5.58 -14.68
C LEU A 87 6.78 -5.19 -16.16
N ASP A 88 5.67 -4.68 -16.68
CA ASP A 88 5.63 -4.10 -18.02
C ASP A 88 6.54 -2.87 -18.11
N ALA A 89 6.47 -1.96 -17.13
CA ALA A 89 7.34 -0.78 -17.09
C ALA A 89 8.83 -1.12 -16.95
N GLU A 90 9.18 -2.24 -16.31
CA GLU A 90 10.54 -2.76 -16.26
C GLU A 90 11.01 -3.20 -17.65
N THR A 91 10.13 -3.87 -18.41
CA THR A 91 10.37 -4.29 -19.80
C THR A 91 10.53 -3.08 -20.71
N ASP A 92 9.61 -2.11 -20.65
CA ASP A 92 9.66 -0.84 -21.39
C ASP A 92 11.00 -0.12 -21.15
N LYS A 93 11.44 -0.05 -19.89
CA LYS A 93 12.69 0.60 -19.50
C LYS A 93 13.90 -0.07 -20.16
N ILE A 94 13.93 -1.41 -20.20
CA ILE A 94 15.02 -2.17 -20.83
C ILE A 94 15.04 -1.88 -22.34
N GLU A 95 13.88 -1.89 -22.99
CA GLU A 95 13.76 -1.60 -24.42
C GLU A 95 14.23 -0.18 -24.76
N VAL A 96 13.72 0.83 -24.05
CA VAL A 96 14.10 2.24 -24.27
C VAL A 96 15.60 2.46 -24.03
N GLN A 97 16.18 1.82 -23.01
CA GLN A 97 17.61 1.90 -22.76
C GLN A 97 18.44 1.24 -23.86
N ALA A 98 18.01 0.07 -24.37
CA ALA A 98 18.70 -0.62 -25.45
C ALA A 98 18.71 0.23 -26.73
N THR A 99 17.55 0.78 -27.12
CA THR A 99 17.44 1.66 -28.30
C THR A 99 18.29 2.92 -28.13
N SER A 100 18.21 3.61 -26.98
CA SER A 100 19.01 4.80 -26.70
C SER A 100 20.52 4.52 -26.71
N SER A 101 20.95 3.34 -26.25
CA SER A 101 22.35 2.92 -26.27
C SER A 101 22.87 2.72 -27.69
N ILE A 102 22.08 2.07 -28.55
CA ILE A 102 22.41 1.87 -29.97
C ILE A 102 22.49 3.22 -30.72
N GLU A 103 21.54 4.12 -30.45
CA GLU A 103 21.52 5.47 -31.04
C GLU A 103 22.74 6.31 -30.62
N ALA A 104 23.23 6.11 -29.39
CA ALA A 104 24.35 6.88 -28.84
C ALA A 104 25.72 6.38 -29.34
N ASP A 105 25.96 5.08 -29.37
CA ASP A 105 27.18 4.47 -29.91
C ASP A 105 26.94 2.99 -30.22
N SER A 106 26.71 2.67 -31.51
CA SER A 106 26.47 1.30 -31.96
C SER A 106 27.72 0.40 -31.92
N VAL A 107 28.90 0.96 -31.65
CA VAL A 107 30.19 0.26 -31.74
C VAL A 107 30.77 -0.02 -30.36
N LYS A 108 30.61 0.91 -29.40
CA LYS A 108 31.13 0.75 -28.03
C LYS A 108 30.00 0.74 -27.00
N VAL A 109 29.64 -0.47 -26.57
CA VAL A 109 28.60 -0.74 -25.54
C VAL A 109 28.77 0.12 -24.28
N ALA A 110 30.00 0.27 -23.76
CA ALA A 110 30.25 1.04 -22.54
C ALA A 110 30.00 2.56 -22.72
N ASN A 111 30.21 3.10 -23.92
CA ASN A 111 29.90 4.50 -24.23
C ASN A 111 28.40 4.68 -24.43
N GLY A 112 27.77 3.77 -25.19
CA GLY A 112 26.32 3.76 -25.42
C GLY A 112 25.54 3.70 -24.11
N GLU A 113 25.98 2.87 -23.16
CA GLU A 113 25.36 2.78 -21.83
C GLU A 113 25.53 4.08 -21.02
N ARG A 114 26.71 4.70 -21.03
CA ARG A 114 26.95 5.94 -20.28
C ARG A 114 26.14 7.12 -20.82
N LEU A 115 25.96 7.18 -22.14
CA LEU A 115 25.22 8.25 -22.81
C LEU A 115 23.70 8.04 -22.74
N SER A 116 23.22 6.81 -22.95
CA SER A 116 21.79 6.47 -22.82
C SER A 116 21.24 6.71 -21.41
N ASN A 117 22.06 6.54 -20.38
CA ASN A 117 21.66 6.87 -19.00
C ASN A 117 21.34 8.37 -18.78
N LYS A 118 21.75 9.26 -19.70
CA LYS A 118 21.40 10.68 -19.67
C LYS A 118 20.19 11.02 -20.55
N ASP A 119 19.71 10.07 -21.35
CA ASP A 119 18.57 10.26 -22.22
C ASP A 119 17.30 10.51 -21.36
N PRO A 120 16.58 11.61 -21.59
CA PRO A 120 15.32 11.89 -20.88
C PRO A 120 14.32 10.73 -20.92
N ARG A 121 14.25 10.00 -22.05
CA ARG A 121 13.35 8.85 -22.21
C ARG A 121 13.69 7.72 -21.24
N VAL A 122 14.99 7.43 -21.08
CA VAL A 122 15.49 6.40 -20.15
C VAL A 122 15.26 6.83 -18.70
N ILE A 123 15.48 8.12 -18.39
CA ILE A 123 15.24 8.68 -17.06
C ILE A 123 13.75 8.57 -16.70
N ASP A 124 12.85 8.93 -17.62
CA ASP A 124 11.41 8.90 -17.38
C ASP A 124 10.87 7.46 -17.27
N ALA A 125 11.35 6.54 -18.12
CA ALA A 125 11.03 5.12 -17.99
C ALA A 125 11.47 4.56 -16.62
N ARG A 126 12.67 4.95 -16.15
CA ARG A 126 13.18 4.58 -14.82
C ARG A 126 12.33 5.17 -13.69
N LYS A 127 11.90 6.42 -13.81
CA LYS A 127 11.01 7.07 -12.83
C LYS A 127 9.64 6.37 -12.76
N LYS A 128 9.02 6.04 -13.90
CA LYS A 128 7.78 5.25 -13.98
C LYS A 128 7.94 3.95 -13.22
N ARG A 129 8.94 3.14 -13.60
CA ARG A 129 9.23 1.85 -12.97
C ARG A 129 9.44 1.97 -11.47
N ASN A 130 10.29 2.90 -11.04
CA ASN A 130 10.61 3.06 -9.62
C ASN A 130 9.40 3.50 -8.79
N THR A 131 8.56 4.38 -9.33
CA THR A 131 7.30 4.80 -8.69
C THR A 131 6.37 3.62 -8.51
N LEU A 132 6.16 2.82 -9.56
CA LEU A 132 5.28 1.65 -9.52
C LEU A 132 5.81 0.57 -8.56
N LYS A 133 7.13 0.33 -8.54
CA LYS A 133 7.75 -0.59 -7.57
C LYS A 133 7.54 -0.12 -6.13
N ALA A 134 7.84 1.15 -5.85
CA ALA A 134 7.67 1.70 -4.51
C ALA A 134 6.21 1.63 -4.05
N PHE A 135 5.27 1.88 -4.96
CA PHE A 135 3.85 1.77 -4.65
C PHE A 135 3.41 0.32 -4.40
N HIS A 136 3.88 -0.63 -5.20
CA HIS A 136 3.66 -2.06 -4.96
C HIS A 136 4.19 -2.51 -3.58
N ASP A 137 5.44 -2.17 -3.26
CA ASP A 137 6.05 -2.53 -1.97
C ASP A 137 5.28 -1.91 -0.78
N GLU A 138 4.80 -0.67 -0.93
CA GLU A 138 3.96 -0.02 0.09
C GLU A 138 2.61 -0.73 0.24
N LEU A 139 1.96 -1.15 -0.85
CA LEU A 139 0.72 -1.93 -0.80
C LEU A 139 0.93 -3.25 -0.06
N GLU A 140 2.01 -4.00 -0.34
CA GLU A 140 2.37 -5.22 0.40
C GLU A 140 2.56 -4.97 1.90
N ALA A 141 3.19 -3.85 2.26
CA ALA A 141 3.35 -3.46 3.65
C ALA A 141 1.99 -3.15 4.32
N LYS A 142 1.08 -2.47 3.60
CA LYS A 142 -0.28 -2.19 4.09
C LYS A 142 -1.12 -3.45 4.26
N ILE A 143 -1.04 -4.42 3.34
CA ILE A 143 -1.72 -5.72 3.46
C ILE A 143 -1.32 -6.39 4.77
N LYS A 144 -0.02 -6.55 5.02
CA LYS A 144 0.50 -7.15 6.27
C LYS A 144 0.04 -6.40 7.52
N PHE A 145 -0.03 -5.07 7.45
CA PHE A 145 -0.54 -4.25 8.54
C PHE A 145 -2.03 -4.52 8.80
N LEU A 146 -2.84 -4.56 7.75
CA LEU A 146 -4.28 -4.79 7.82
C LEU A 146 -4.61 -6.19 8.35
N GLU A 147 -3.87 -7.22 7.89
CA GLU A 147 -3.99 -8.58 8.40
C GLU A 147 -3.67 -8.66 9.90
N ARG A 148 -2.61 -7.99 10.35
CA ARG A 148 -2.29 -7.91 11.78
C ARG A 148 -3.39 -7.20 12.57
N GLY A 149 -3.94 -6.10 12.02
CA GLY A 149 -5.06 -5.39 12.62
C GLY A 149 -6.32 -6.26 12.72
N TYR A 150 -6.62 -7.04 11.68
CA TYR A 150 -7.68 -8.03 11.66
C TYR A 150 -7.51 -9.04 12.81
N TYR A 151 -6.34 -9.66 12.93
CA TYR A 151 -6.08 -10.65 13.98
C TYR A 151 -6.12 -10.04 15.38
N HIS A 152 -5.66 -8.80 15.53
CA HIS A 152 -5.77 -8.07 16.78
C HIS A 152 -7.24 -7.89 17.19
N CYS A 153 -8.08 -7.34 16.30
CA CYS A 153 -9.51 -7.15 16.57
C CYS A 153 -10.23 -8.47 16.85
N LYS A 154 -9.90 -9.52 16.10
CA LYS A 154 -10.45 -10.86 16.30
C LYS A 154 -10.11 -11.41 17.69
N ALA A 155 -8.85 -11.27 18.12
CA ALA A 155 -8.41 -11.71 19.44
C ALA A 155 -9.13 -10.96 20.57
N THR A 156 -9.33 -9.64 20.42
CA THR A 156 -10.10 -8.83 21.38
C THR A 156 -11.54 -9.36 21.51
N CYS A 157 -12.20 -9.69 20.39
CA CYS A 157 -13.54 -10.26 20.39
C CYS A 157 -13.60 -11.63 21.10
N GLU A 158 -12.66 -12.51 20.77
CA GLU A 158 -12.59 -13.86 21.35
C GLU A 158 -12.31 -13.82 22.86
N TRP A 159 -11.47 -12.89 23.31
CA TRP A 159 -11.19 -12.73 24.73
C TRP A 159 -12.40 -12.22 25.50
N ALA A 160 -13.10 -11.22 24.98
CA ALA A 160 -14.32 -10.72 25.60
C ALA A 160 -15.39 -11.82 25.74
N ASN A 161 -15.57 -12.65 24.70
CA ASN A 161 -16.51 -13.77 24.73
C ASN A 161 -16.16 -14.83 25.79
N LYS A 162 -14.86 -15.06 26.06
CA LYS A 162 -14.41 -15.98 27.13
C LYS A 162 -14.59 -15.40 28.52
N SER A 163 -14.49 -14.08 28.66
CA SER A 163 -14.58 -13.36 29.93
C SER A 163 -16.03 -13.11 30.39
N THR A 164 -17.02 -13.20 29.51
CA THR A 164 -18.44 -13.26 29.89
C THR A 164 -18.79 -14.64 30.47
N PRO A 165 -19.08 -14.77 31.78
CA PRO A 165 -19.53 -16.03 32.34
C PRO A 165 -20.93 -16.36 31.79
N SER A 166 -21.09 -17.58 31.27
CA SER A 166 -22.40 -18.13 30.93
C SER A 166 -23.31 -18.00 32.16
N PRO A 167 -24.55 -17.46 32.06
CA PRO A 167 -25.45 -17.39 33.19
C PRO A 167 -25.69 -18.81 33.68
N MET A 168 -25.18 -19.12 34.88
CA MET A 168 -25.36 -20.41 35.52
C MET A 168 -26.85 -20.75 35.48
N SER A 169 -27.17 -21.87 34.86
CA SER A 169 -28.46 -22.52 34.96
C SER A 169 -28.81 -22.70 36.43
N SER A 170 -29.67 -21.83 36.94
CA SER A 170 -30.28 -21.97 38.25
C SER A 170 -31.17 -23.22 38.23
N GLN A 171 -30.58 -24.37 38.55
CA GLN A 171 -31.34 -25.56 38.92
C GLN A 171 -32.07 -25.23 40.22
N GLN A 172 -33.39 -25.10 40.13
CA GLN A 172 -34.27 -25.02 41.29
C GLN A 172 -34.17 -26.33 42.09
N PRO A 173 -34.08 -26.28 43.44
CA PRO A 173 -34.21 -27.48 44.24
C PRO A 173 -35.69 -27.89 44.25
N GLN A 174 -35.99 -29.07 43.68
CA GLN A 174 -37.30 -29.72 43.86
C GLN A 174 -37.44 -30.12 45.33
N ARG A 175 -38.55 -29.69 45.94
CA ARG A 175 -39.01 -30.09 47.27
C ARG A 175 -39.71 -31.44 47.22
#